data_AF-A0A9P1D2U6-F1
#
_entry.id   AF-A0A9P1D2U6-F1
#
_cell.length_a   1.000
_cell.length_b   1.000
_cell.length_c   1.000
_cell.angle_alpha   90.00
_cell.angle_beta   90.00
_cell.angle_gamma   90.00
#
_symmetry.space_group_name_H-M   'P 1'
#
loop_
_entity.id
_entity.type
_entity.pdbx_description
1 polymer ?
#
loop_
_entity_poly.entity_id
_entity_poly.type
_entity_poly.pdbx_seq_one_letter_code
_entity_poly.pdbx_strand_id
1 'polypeptide(L)'
;MSIARLHGRSPLQGLVRCRKLARSFSSAEWSQYAYSTPLFRKTRREELAEKWDNLGFSIRPMNGHVRYTYADGNWDSGVFVPAPYQLMHINAGALHYGVSVFEGMKAFACKDGKIRLLNPELNAQRMQKGADALLMPQVPTDMFINGVMEAIRRNREFVPPYGNNASLYVRPLLFASGQMLGLAPLASEYTFFVTVLPAGGYFGKGSEVGVKALVSNNHDRAAPKGLGAVKAAGNYAADIAPVHSAHAEGYNTTLYLDAKERKFIEEFSVCNFVGITKDGRYVTPKSDTILQSTTNIMLQQLARDRGMIVEERPIDFEKEIGNLKEVGMCGTAAVVVKVNSITHGETTLTFDDFDVISSLRSELTAIQCGEVEDKHGWMKEVCDVVNDSIPEVFPVQPRSFAPDMVTAEAKGQVQRMGSQAMHGLERLLLEHVVANAEPGNPDSVLAAMDAFWNKTFQAQGAEKWNVRGLKIEEAVREKVQAKEGKNTPVRCLEMGTYCGYSALRIARNLPEGGKLLSVEKDELFAAIATKIIEFAGLDDKVKIWMGTVHSEIANITTRLEQEPADFVLVDHSKERYVPDLKLLEECGVVTKDTAVVGDVEVYPGDERPP
;
A
#
# COMPACT_ATOMS: atom_id res chain seq x y z
N MET A 1 3.35 -20.49 -29.60
CA MET A 1 4.77 -20.06 -29.82
C MET A 1 5.02 -19.50 -31.21
N SER A 2 5.54 -18.27 -31.27
CA SER A 2 5.96 -17.61 -32.51
C SER A 2 7.49 -17.44 -32.52
N ILE A 3 8.17 -17.91 -33.57
CA ILE A 3 9.60 -17.69 -33.77
C ILE A 3 9.78 -16.48 -34.68
N ALA A 4 10.35 -15.38 -34.18
CA ALA A 4 10.71 -14.24 -35.01
C ALA A 4 12.14 -14.43 -35.54
N ARG A 5 12.29 -14.74 -36.85
CA ARG A 5 13.61 -14.72 -37.52
C ARG A 5 13.88 -13.31 -38.06
N LEU A 6 14.90 -12.64 -37.50
CA LEU A 6 15.28 -11.28 -37.87
C LEU A 6 16.25 -11.29 -39.06
N HIS A 7 15.72 -11.35 -40.28
CA HIS A 7 16.52 -11.00 -41.46
C HIS A 7 16.55 -9.47 -41.62
N GLY A 8 17.55 -8.82 -41.00
CA GLY A 8 17.98 -7.46 -41.35
C GLY A 8 17.20 -6.26 -40.77
N ARG A 9 16.44 -6.40 -39.67
CA ARG A 9 15.76 -5.28 -38.96
C ARG A 9 15.78 -5.46 -37.43
N SER A 10 15.58 -4.36 -36.68
CA SER A 10 15.59 -4.36 -35.20
C SER A 10 14.51 -5.27 -34.58
N PRO A 11 14.80 -5.96 -33.44
CA PRO A 11 13.90 -6.89 -32.75
C PRO A 11 12.49 -6.35 -32.47
N LEU A 12 12.40 -5.04 -32.17
CA LEU A 12 11.15 -4.35 -31.86
C LEU A 12 10.15 -4.29 -33.01
N GLN A 13 10.59 -4.24 -34.26
CA GLN A 13 9.69 -4.09 -35.40
C GLN A 13 8.91 -5.37 -35.72
N GLY A 14 9.39 -6.54 -35.29
CA GLY A 14 8.70 -7.83 -35.42
C GLY A 14 7.54 -7.99 -34.42
N LEU A 15 7.73 -7.59 -33.15
CA LEU A 15 6.72 -7.71 -32.09
C LEU A 15 5.61 -6.64 -32.16
N VAL A 16 5.89 -5.47 -32.75
CA VAL A 16 4.96 -4.32 -32.81
C VAL A 16 3.71 -4.60 -33.66
N ARG A 17 3.65 -5.69 -34.45
CA ARG A 17 2.45 -6.05 -35.20
C ARG A 17 1.30 -6.62 -34.34
N CYS A 18 1.55 -7.04 -33.09
CA CYS A 18 0.53 -7.59 -32.18
C CYS A 18 -0.21 -6.52 -31.32
N ARG A 19 -0.03 -5.22 -31.61
CA ARG A 19 -0.40 -4.11 -30.70
C ARG A 19 -1.88 -3.72 -30.62
N LYS A 20 -2.84 -4.54 -31.05
CA LYS A 20 -4.27 -4.13 -31.10
C LYS A 20 -5.18 -4.63 -29.98
N LEU A 21 -4.69 -5.30 -28.94
CA LEU A 21 -5.56 -6.04 -27.99
C LEU A 21 -5.43 -5.70 -26.50
N ALA A 22 -4.72 -4.64 -26.10
CA ALA A 22 -4.66 -4.23 -24.69
C ALA A 22 -5.89 -3.40 -24.25
N ARG A 23 -7.06 -4.04 -24.20
CA ARG A 23 -8.24 -3.55 -23.45
C ARG A 23 -8.96 -4.73 -22.82
N SER A 24 -8.46 -5.20 -21.68
CA SER A 24 -9.22 -5.84 -20.58
C SER A 24 -8.27 -6.54 -19.61
N PHE A 25 -8.63 -6.53 -18.32
CA PHE A 25 -8.10 -7.31 -17.17
C PHE A 25 -7.07 -6.67 -16.22
N SER A 26 -6.98 -7.27 -15.02
CA SER A 26 -7.29 -6.69 -13.71
C SER A 26 -6.09 -6.19 -12.87
N SER A 27 -6.43 -5.40 -11.84
CA SER A 27 -5.65 -4.32 -11.22
C SER A 27 -4.73 -4.66 -10.04
N ALA A 28 -4.43 -5.93 -9.74
CA ALA A 28 -3.81 -6.28 -8.44
C ALA A 28 -2.27 -6.40 -8.43
N GLU A 29 -1.62 -6.86 -9.51
CA GLU A 29 -0.14 -7.03 -9.54
C GLU A 29 0.61 -5.82 -10.12
N TRP A 30 -0.09 -5.00 -10.92
CA TRP A 30 0.42 -3.74 -11.47
C TRP A 30 0.66 -2.65 -10.42
N SER A 31 0.02 -2.75 -9.25
CA SER A 31 -0.07 -1.67 -8.28
C SER A 31 1.10 -1.56 -7.30
N GLN A 32 2.06 -2.50 -7.27
CA GLN A 32 3.23 -2.35 -6.40
C GLN A 32 4.39 -1.57 -7.06
N TYR A 33 4.65 -1.84 -8.34
CA TYR A 33 5.82 -1.29 -9.05
C TYR A 33 5.53 -0.04 -9.90
N ALA A 34 4.29 0.19 -10.35
CA ALA A 34 3.94 1.42 -11.06
C ALA A 34 3.98 2.67 -10.15
N TYR A 35 3.93 2.50 -8.83
CA TYR A 35 3.78 3.61 -7.89
C TYR A 35 5.05 4.44 -7.70
N SER A 36 6.24 3.86 -7.89
CA SER A 36 7.52 4.51 -7.57
C SER A 36 8.26 5.13 -8.77
N THR A 37 7.86 4.85 -10.02
CA THR A 37 8.61 5.36 -11.19
C THR A 37 8.43 6.88 -11.39
N PRO A 38 9.49 7.62 -11.78
CA PRO A 38 9.41 9.07 -12.03
C PRO A 38 8.34 9.48 -13.04
N LEU A 39 8.10 8.65 -14.06
CA LEU A 39 7.08 8.89 -15.08
C LEU A 39 5.67 8.85 -14.49
N PHE A 40 5.35 7.85 -13.65
CA PHE A 40 4.06 7.78 -12.97
C PHE A 40 3.88 8.86 -11.90
N ARG A 41 4.94 9.26 -11.19
CA ARG A 41 4.89 10.41 -10.26
C ARG A 41 4.52 11.71 -10.98
N LYS A 42 5.12 11.95 -12.15
CA LYS A 42 4.83 13.13 -12.99
C LYS A 42 3.38 13.14 -13.47
N THR A 43 2.90 12.04 -14.05
CA THR A 43 1.52 11.95 -14.56
C THR A 43 0.47 12.15 -13.46
N ARG A 44 0.68 11.59 -12.26
CA ARG A 44 -0.24 11.80 -11.11
C ARG A 44 -0.30 13.25 -10.64
N ARG A 45 0.84 13.95 -10.65
CA ARG A 45 0.90 15.38 -10.30
C ARG A 45 0.09 16.21 -11.30
N GLU A 46 0.20 15.92 -12.58
CA GLU A 46 -0.53 16.60 -13.65
C GLU A 46 -2.05 16.34 -13.54
N GLU A 47 -2.47 15.11 -13.22
CA GLU A 47 -3.88 14.76 -12.99
C GLU A 47 -4.52 15.46 -11.77
N LEU A 48 -3.73 15.83 -10.77
CA LEU A 48 -4.18 16.53 -9.56
C LEU A 48 -4.23 18.06 -9.75
N ALA A 49 -3.39 18.60 -10.64
CA ALA A 49 -3.30 20.03 -10.91
C ALA A 49 -4.64 20.64 -11.33
N GLU A 50 -5.48 19.88 -12.02
CA GLU A 50 -6.80 20.32 -12.51
C GLU A 50 -7.93 20.18 -11.47
N LYS A 51 -7.65 19.65 -10.27
CA LYS A 51 -8.69 19.21 -9.33
C LYS A 51 -8.60 19.81 -7.93
N TRP A 52 -7.58 20.62 -7.62
CA TRP A 52 -7.34 21.11 -6.25
C TRP A 52 -8.57 21.75 -5.59
N ASP A 53 -9.34 22.54 -6.32
CA ASP A 53 -10.53 23.24 -5.80
C ASP A 53 -11.73 22.32 -5.56
N ASN A 54 -11.74 21.12 -6.15
CA ASN A 54 -12.84 20.16 -6.09
C ASN A 54 -12.46 18.86 -5.39
N LEU A 55 -11.41 18.87 -4.55
CA LEU A 55 -11.00 17.68 -3.82
C LEU A 55 -12.01 17.33 -2.72
N GLY A 56 -12.54 16.12 -2.76
CA GLY A 56 -13.14 15.48 -1.59
C GLY A 56 -12.10 14.84 -0.68
N PHE A 57 -12.57 14.06 0.30
CA PHE A 57 -11.74 13.20 1.14
C PHE A 57 -11.72 11.78 0.57
N SER A 58 -10.81 11.50 -0.36
CA SER A 58 -10.74 10.19 -1.04
C SER A 58 -9.33 9.61 -1.03
N ILE A 59 -9.24 8.28 -0.85
CA ILE A 59 -7.97 7.54 -0.90
C ILE A 59 -7.39 7.66 -2.31
N ARG A 60 -6.09 7.94 -2.38
CA ARG A 60 -5.36 8.07 -3.65
C ARG A 60 -3.98 7.41 -3.55
N PRO A 61 -3.43 6.98 -4.69
CA PRO A 61 -2.03 6.60 -4.82
C PRO A 61 -1.07 7.69 -4.35
N MET A 62 -0.15 7.33 -3.46
CA MET A 62 0.91 8.20 -2.93
C MET A 62 2.28 7.60 -3.22
N ASN A 63 3.37 8.33 -2.97
CA ASN A 63 4.71 7.79 -3.21
C ASN A 63 5.07 6.65 -2.26
N GLY A 64 4.49 6.66 -1.06
CA GLY A 64 4.81 5.69 -0.02
C GLY A 64 4.43 6.19 1.37
N HIS A 65 4.94 5.49 2.38
CA HIS A 65 4.70 5.80 3.79
C HIS A 65 5.98 5.63 4.61
N VAL A 66 6.08 6.33 5.74
CA VAL A 66 7.16 6.10 6.71
C VAL A 66 6.69 5.05 7.70
N ARG A 67 7.54 4.09 8.07
CA ARG A 67 7.24 3.00 8.99
C ARG A 67 8.35 2.84 10.02
N TYR A 68 7.97 2.66 11.28
CA TYR A 68 8.81 2.24 12.38
C TYR A 68 8.27 0.93 12.95
N THR A 69 9.15 0.05 13.38
CA THR A 69 8.79 -1.23 14.00
C THR A 69 9.31 -1.29 15.42
N TYR A 70 8.47 -1.71 16.36
CA TYR A 70 8.83 -2.01 17.74
C TYR A 70 8.88 -3.52 17.93
N ALA A 71 10.05 -4.02 18.32
CA ALA A 71 10.29 -5.43 18.65
C ALA A 71 11.35 -5.50 19.77
N ASP A 72 11.33 -6.56 20.58
CA ASP A 72 12.34 -6.81 21.62
C ASP A 72 12.59 -5.60 22.54
N GLY A 73 11.51 -4.88 22.88
CA GLY A 73 11.57 -3.74 23.79
C GLY A 73 12.01 -2.41 23.17
N ASN A 74 12.29 -2.35 21.87
CA ASN A 74 12.89 -1.17 21.24
C ASN A 74 12.23 -0.82 19.90
N TRP A 75 12.20 0.48 19.59
CA TRP A 75 11.85 0.99 18.26
C TRP A 75 13.07 0.97 17.34
N ASP A 76 12.87 0.64 16.06
CA ASP A 76 13.89 0.81 15.02
C ASP A 76 14.09 2.28 14.60
N SER A 77 14.98 2.51 13.64
CA SER A 77 15.28 3.85 13.11
C SER A 77 14.28 4.37 12.07
N GLY A 78 13.27 3.56 11.72
CA GLY A 78 12.31 3.86 10.68
C GLY A 78 12.82 3.66 9.24
N VAL A 79 11.89 3.43 8.33
CA VAL A 79 12.12 3.25 6.89
C VAL A 79 11.05 3.98 6.08
N PHE A 80 11.37 4.41 4.87
CA PHE A 80 10.37 4.84 3.89
C PHE A 80 10.03 3.66 2.97
N VAL A 81 8.76 3.29 2.91
CA VAL A 81 8.26 2.20 2.07
C VAL A 81 7.57 2.82 0.84
N PRO A 82 8.14 2.72 -0.37
CA PRO A 82 7.62 3.34 -1.60
C PRO A 82 6.47 2.52 -2.21
N ALA A 83 5.53 2.10 -1.37
CA ALA A 83 4.37 1.29 -1.75
C ALA A 83 3.20 1.54 -0.79
N PRO A 84 1.96 1.25 -1.22
CA PRO A 84 0.77 1.43 -0.37
C PRO A 84 0.49 0.20 0.52
N TYR A 85 1.43 -0.75 0.64
CA TYR A 85 1.20 -2.05 1.28
C TYR A 85 2.07 -2.24 2.50
N GLN A 86 1.49 -2.88 3.52
CA GLN A 86 2.17 -3.34 4.72
C GLN A 86 1.99 -4.86 4.82
N LEU A 87 3.10 -5.59 4.89
CA LEU A 87 3.08 -7.00 5.21
C LEU A 87 2.82 -7.17 6.71
N MET A 88 1.85 -8.00 7.07
CA MET A 88 1.48 -8.22 8.46
C MET A 88 1.17 -9.70 8.68
N HIS A 89 1.52 -10.22 9.86
CA HIS A 89 1.20 -11.59 10.22
C HIS A 89 -0.33 -11.77 10.26
N ILE A 90 -0.86 -12.87 9.72
CA ILE A 90 -2.32 -13.06 9.66
C ILE A 90 -2.97 -13.11 11.04
N ASN A 91 -2.22 -13.58 12.05
CA ASN A 91 -2.62 -13.59 13.46
C ASN A 91 -2.27 -12.29 14.21
N ALA A 92 -2.19 -11.15 13.53
CA ALA A 92 -1.86 -9.87 14.15
C ALA A 92 -2.96 -9.39 15.10
N GLY A 93 -2.59 -8.88 16.27
CA GLY A 93 -3.55 -8.37 17.26
C GLY A 93 -4.45 -7.26 16.72
N ALA A 94 -3.95 -6.45 15.78
CA ALA A 94 -4.74 -5.44 15.09
C ALA A 94 -5.88 -6.02 14.24
N LEU A 95 -5.66 -7.17 13.60
CA LEU A 95 -6.65 -7.83 12.73
C LEU A 95 -7.76 -8.52 13.53
N HIS A 96 -7.41 -9.14 14.65
CA HIS A 96 -8.35 -9.98 15.41
C HIS A 96 -9.01 -9.26 16.58
N TYR A 97 -8.30 -8.33 17.22
CA TYR A 97 -8.76 -7.69 18.46
C TYR A 97 -8.78 -6.16 18.37
N GLY A 98 -8.51 -5.59 17.19
CA GLY A 98 -8.61 -4.14 16.95
C GLY A 98 -7.60 -3.30 17.73
N VAL A 99 -6.49 -3.90 18.21
CA VAL A 99 -5.45 -3.23 18.99
C VAL A 99 -4.68 -2.24 18.11
N SER A 100 -5.25 -1.03 18.00
CA SER A 100 -4.74 0.03 17.15
C SER A 100 -5.29 1.40 17.56
N VAL A 101 -4.42 2.41 17.46
CA VAL A 101 -4.75 3.83 17.63
C VAL A 101 -4.21 4.62 16.44
N PHE A 102 -4.93 5.66 16.04
CA PHE A 102 -4.51 6.49 14.93
C PHE A 102 -4.61 7.97 15.25
N GLU A 103 -3.97 8.78 14.42
CA GLU A 103 -4.03 10.23 14.50
C GLU A 103 -4.46 10.85 13.18
N GLY A 104 -4.78 12.14 13.23
CA GLY A 104 -5.17 12.91 12.05
C GLY A 104 -4.76 14.36 12.19
N MET A 105 -3.93 14.83 11.27
CA MET A 105 -3.47 16.22 11.19
C MET A 105 -3.45 16.69 9.73
N LYS A 106 -3.19 17.97 9.52
CA LYS A 106 -3.12 18.58 8.18
C LYS A 106 -1.85 19.42 8.05
N ALA A 107 -1.21 19.30 6.89
CA ALA A 107 -0.17 20.20 6.43
C ALA A 107 -0.72 21.14 5.35
N PHE A 108 -0.31 22.40 5.41
CA PHE A 108 -0.81 23.48 4.58
C PHE A 108 0.35 24.15 3.85
N ALA A 109 0.16 24.43 2.56
CA ALA A 109 0.99 25.40 1.87
C ALA A 109 0.53 26.81 2.29
N CYS A 110 1.43 27.56 2.90
CA CYS A 110 1.15 28.88 3.41
C CYS A 110 1.43 29.98 2.36
N LYS A 111 0.91 31.18 2.61
CA LYS A 111 1.04 32.36 1.74
C LYS A 111 2.49 32.74 1.40
N ASP A 112 3.43 32.45 2.31
CA ASP A 112 4.86 32.70 2.14
C ASP A 112 5.62 31.58 1.42
N GLY A 113 4.91 30.59 0.88
CA GLY A 113 5.48 29.47 0.13
C GLY A 113 6.01 28.32 0.99
N LYS A 114 5.95 28.45 2.33
CA LYS A 114 6.37 27.40 3.26
C LYS A 114 5.26 26.39 3.50
N ILE A 115 5.62 25.17 3.86
CA ILE A 115 4.67 24.15 4.31
C ILE A 115 4.71 24.10 5.82
N ARG A 116 3.54 24.17 6.46
CA ARG A 116 3.42 24.10 7.92
C ARG A 116 2.41 23.05 8.35
N LEU A 117 2.70 22.43 9.48
CA LEU A 117 1.91 21.39 10.13
C LEU A 117 1.23 21.96 11.37
N LEU A 118 -0.06 21.70 11.53
CA LEU A 118 -0.81 22.19 12.69
C LEU A 118 -0.61 21.29 13.92
N ASN A 119 0.12 21.82 14.90
CA ASN A 119 0.32 21.35 16.27
C ASN A 119 0.52 19.83 16.43
N PRO A 120 1.58 19.26 15.83
CA PRO A 120 1.82 17.83 15.87
C PRO A 120 2.10 17.27 17.27
N GLU A 121 2.56 18.11 18.21
CA GLU A 121 2.84 17.75 19.59
C GLU A 121 1.56 17.28 20.31
N LEU A 122 0.42 17.95 20.11
CA LEU A 122 -0.85 17.52 20.70
C LEU A 122 -1.31 16.17 20.15
N ASN A 123 -1.09 15.91 18.85
CA ASN A 123 -1.40 14.63 18.24
C ASN A 123 -0.49 13.51 18.79
N ALA A 124 0.81 13.77 18.96
CA ALA A 124 1.74 12.81 19.55
C ALA A 124 1.33 12.43 20.98
N GLN A 125 1.01 13.42 21.81
CA GLN A 125 0.55 13.20 23.19
C GLN A 125 -0.76 12.41 23.24
N ARG A 126 -1.71 12.69 22.34
CA ARG A 126 -2.98 11.94 22.27
C ARG A 126 -2.76 10.50 21.80
N MET A 127 -1.84 10.26 20.87
CA MET A 127 -1.46 8.89 20.48
C MET A 127 -0.82 8.13 21.65
N GLN A 128 0.06 8.78 22.43
CA GLN A 128 0.70 8.16 23.61
C GLN A 128 -0.33 7.75 24.67
N LYS A 129 -1.29 8.62 24.99
CA LYS A 129 -2.42 8.27 25.88
C LYS A 129 -3.21 7.06 25.36
N GLY A 130 -3.41 6.99 24.04
CA GLY A 130 -4.09 5.86 23.43
C GLY A 130 -3.26 4.57 23.44
N ALA A 131 -1.95 4.67 23.26
CA ALA A 131 -1.03 3.55 23.39
C ALA A 131 -1.10 2.98 24.81
N ASP A 132 -1.06 3.84 25.83
CA ASP A 132 -1.18 3.42 27.24
C ASP A 132 -2.50 2.68 27.52
N ALA A 133 -3.61 3.23 27.03
CA ALA A 133 -4.94 2.63 27.24
C ALA A 133 -5.08 1.24 26.61
N LEU A 134 -4.29 0.92 25.57
CA LEU A 134 -4.28 -0.37 24.90
C LEU A 134 -3.02 -1.21 25.20
N LEU A 135 -2.20 -0.80 26.19
CA LEU A 135 -0.94 -1.46 26.54
C LEU A 135 0.01 -1.63 25.35
N MET A 136 0.08 -0.62 24.48
CA MET A 136 0.98 -0.55 23.34
C MET A 136 2.25 0.23 23.72
N PRO A 137 3.40 -0.03 23.08
CA PRO A 137 4.57 0.83 23.24
C PRO A 137 4.24 2.26 22.79
N GLN A 138 4.54 3.23 23.63
CA GLN A 138 4.41 4.64 23.27
C GLN A 138 5.37 4.98 22.12
N VAL A 139 4.89 5.76 21.15
CA VAL A 139 5.75 6.38 20.14
C VAL A 139 6.33 7.68 20.74
N PRO A 140 7.66 7.81 20.88
CA PRO A 140 8.26 9.04 21.40
C PRO A 140 7.86 10.27 20.56
N THR A 141 7.64 11.41 21.21
CA THR A 141 7.14 12.62 20.52
C THR A 141 8.04 13.05 19.36
N ASP A 142 9.36 13.02 19.55
CA ASP A 142 10.30 13.38 18.48
C ASP A 142 10.25 12.40 17.32
N MET A 143 10.13 11.09 17.59
CA MET A 143 9.98 10.05 16.56
C MET A 143 8.68 10.24 15.77
N PHE A 144 7.57 10.52 16.46
CA PHE A 144 6.28 10.80 15.83
C PHE A 144 6.38 11.99 14.89
N ILE A 145 6.93 13.11 15.36
CA ILE A 145 7.09 14.34 14.57
C ILE A 145 8.03 14.09 13.39
N ASN A 146 9.16 13.41 13.60
CA ASN A 146 10.10 13.09 12.53
C ASN A 146 9.46 12.21 11.45
N GLY A 147 8.71 11.18 11.84
CA GLY A 147 7.97 10.32 10.91
C GLY A 147 6.92 11.09 10.10
N VAL A 148 6.21 12.02 10.74
CA VAL A 148 5.26 12.90 10.05
C VAL A 148 5.95 13.82 9.05
N MET A 149 7.00 14.53 9.48
CA MET A 149 7.73 15.46 8.63
C MET A 149 8.32 14.73 7.42
N GLU A 150 8.89 13.55 7.62
CA GLU A 150 9.45 12.75 6.54
C GLU A 150 8.38 12.25 5.55
N ALA A 151 7.22 11.81 6.05
CA ALA A 151 6.11 11.40 5.19
C ALA A 151 5.60 12.55 4.31
N ILE A 152 5.57 13.78 4.84
CA ILE A 152 5.22 14.97 4.06
C ILE A 152 6.31 15.27 3.02
N ARG A 153 7.59 15.26 3.39
CA ARG A 153 8.72 15.54 2.47
C ARG A 153 8.76 14.59 1.29
N ARG A 154 8.61 13.29 1.53
CA ARG A 154 8.63 12.24 0.49
C ARG A 154 7.41 12.26 -0.44
N ASN A 155 6.38 13.03 -0.07
CA ASN A 155 5.14 13.19 -0.81
C ASN A 155 4.83 14.67 -1.08
N ARG A 156 5.85 15.55 -1.07
CA ARG A 156 5.67 17.00 -1.06
C ARG A 156 4.90 17.52 -2.27
N GLU A 157 5.07 16.90 -3.43
CA GLU A 157 4.37 17.28 -4.65
C GLU A 157 2.85 17.11 -4.58
N PHE A 158 2.35 16.38 -3.57
CA PHE A 158 0.93 16.19 -3.30
C PHE A 158 0.35 17.21 -2.32
N VAL A 159 1.17 18.12 -1.79
CA VAL A 159 0.67 19.22 -0.94
C VAL A 159 -0.09 20.20 -1.83
N PRO A 160 -1.40 20.42 -1.59
CA PRO A 160 -2.16 21.38 -2.39
C PRO A 160 -1.54 22.78 -2.28
N PRO A 161 -1.46 23.53 -3.39
CA PRO A 161 -0.89 24.88 -3.38
C PRO A 161 -1.70 25.84 -2.51
N TYR A 162 -1.09 26.92 -2.04
CA TYR A 162 -1.80 27.98 -1.32
C TYR A 162 -2.94 28.56 -2.19
N GLY A 163 -4.03 28.97 -1.53
CA GLY A 163 -5.16 29.65 -2.17
C GLY A 163 -6.31 28.72 -2.61
N ASN A 164 -6.17 27.39 -2.49
CA ASN A 164 -7.29 26.46 -2.64
C ASN A 164 -7.90 26.07 -1.29
N ASN A 165 -9.07 25.44 -1.32
CA ASN A 165 -9.77 24.93 -0.13
C ASN A 165 -9.33 23.50 0.25
N ALA A 166 -8.05 23.17 0.04
CA ALA A 166 -7.49 21.83 0.25
C ALA A 166 -6.22 21.84 1.11
N SER A 167 -5.86 20.67 1.63
CA SER A 167 -4.70 20.46 2.50
C SER A 167 -4.11 19.06 2.28
N LEU A 168 -2.89 18.81 2.73
CA LEU A 168 -2.36 17.45 2.80
C LEU A 168 -2.77 16.86 4.16
N TYR A 169 -3.69 15.90 4.15
CA TYR A 169 -4.06 15.15 5.34
C TYR A 169 -2.96 14.12 5.66
N VAL A 170 -2.60 14.03 6.93
CA VAL A 170 -1.56 13.13 7.45
C VAL A 170 -2.20 12.16 8.44
N ARG A 171 -1.91 10.87 8.27
CA ARG A 171 -2.47 9.74 9.01
C ARG A 171 -1.36 8.91 9.67
N PRO A 172 -0.97 9.25 10.91
CA PRO A 172 -0.20 8.35 11.75
C PRO A 172 -1.09 7.20 12.26
N LEU A 173 -0.59 5.97 12.28
CA LEU A 173 -1.26 4.77 12.80
C LEU A 173 -0.25 3.95 13.61
N LEU A 174 -0.64 3.56 14.82
CA LEU A 174 0.08 2.62 15.68
C LEU A 174 -0.81 1.39 15.88
N PHE A 175 -0.29 0.18 15.64
CA PHE A 175 -1.08 -1.05 15.72
C PHE A 175 -0.23 -2.27 16.08
N ALA A 176 -0.85 -3.27 16.69
CA ALA A 176 -0.22 -4.56 17.00
C ALA A 176 -0.05 -5.40 15.71
N SER A 177 1.14 -5.35 15.10
CA SER A 177 1.48 -6.05 13.86
C SER A 177 1.94 -7.50 14.07
N GLY A 178 2.40 -7.82 15.29
CA GLY A 178 2.87 -9.14 15.69
C GLY A 178 1.77 -10.10 16.13
N GLN A 179 2.15 -11.36 16.30
CA GLN A 179 1.24 -12.46 16.67
C GLN A 179 0.53 -12.20 18.00
N MET A 180 -0.79 -12.35 18.02
CA MET A 180 -1.63 -12.27 19.22
C MET A 180 -2.97 -12.97 18.94
N LEU A 181 -3.14 -14.21 19.43
CA LEU A 181 -4.42 -14.98 19.39
C LEU A 181 -5.02 -15.25 20.77
N GLY A 182 -4.73 -14.36 21.71
CA GLY A 182 -5.36 -14.28 23.02
C GLY A 182 -5.20 -12.86 23.55
N LEU A 183 -5.94 -12.53 24.62
CA LEU A 183 -5.84 -11.22 25.26
C LEU A 183 -4.60 -11.10 26.17
N ALA A 184 -3.93 -12.22 26.45
CA ALA A 184 -2.64 -12.29 27.12
C ALA A 184 -1.88 -13.52 26.57
N PRO A 185 -0.58 -13.41 26.22
CA PRO A 185 0.28 -12.22 26.32
C PRO A 185 -0.03 -11.15 25.25
N LEU A 186 0.59 -9.97 25.41
CA LEU A 186 0.55 -8.88 24.42
C LEU A 186 1.28 -9.28 23.13
N ALA A 187 1.05 -8.51 22.06
CA ALA A 187 1.65 -8.78 20.76
C ALA A 187 3.18 -8.71 20.80
N SER A 188 3.83 -9.59 20.02
CA SER A 188 5.29 -9.66 19.92
C SER A 188 5.93 -8.45 19.22
N GLU A 189 5.15 -7.72 18.42
CA GLU A 189 5.60 -6.63 17.57
C GLU A 189 4.49 -5.59 17.39
N TYR A 190 4.87 -4.32 17.29
CA TYR A 190 3.98 -3.22 16.95
C TYR A 190 4.57 -2.41 15.79
N THR A 191 3.72 -1.84 14.96
CA THR A 191 4.13 -0.98 13.85
C THR A 191 3.52 0.39 14.02
N PHE A 192 4.35 1.43 13.87
CA PHE A 192 3.94 2.81 13.72
C PHE A 192 4.21 3.23 12.28
N PHE A 193 3.20 3.66 11.52
CA PHE A 193 3.45 4.27 10.21
C PHE A 193 2.75 5.61 10.04
N VAL A 194 3.23 6.41 9.10
CA VAL A 194 2.60 7.66 8.67
C VAL A 194 2.36 7.64 7.17
N THR A 195 1.09 7.75 6.79
CA THR A 195 0.66 7.96 5.41
C THR A 195 0.13 9.39 5.24
N VAL A 196 0.09 9.89 4.01
CA VAL A 196 -0.46 11.22 3.70
C VAL A 196 -1.35 11.14 2.47
N LEU A 197 -2.29 12.07 2.30
CA LEU A 197 -3.11 12.18 1.09
C LEU A 197 -3.66 13.61 0.92
N PRO A 198 -3.77 14.14 -0.31
CA PRO A 198 -4.40 15.43 -0.54
C PRO A 198 -5.92 15.34 -0.31
N ALA A 199 -6.46 16.24 0.50
CA ALA A 199 -7.86 16.25 0.91
C ALA A 199 -8.44 17.67 0.92
N GLY A 200 -9.68 17.82 0.41
CA GLY A 200 -10.51 18.99 0.68
C GLY A 200 -11.48 18.74 1.85
N GLY A 201 -12.66 19.36 1.80
CA GLY A 201 -13.67 19.29 2.86
C GLY A 201 -14.21 17.86 3.11
N TYR A 202 -14.23 17.43 4.37
CA TYR A 202 -14.68 16.07 4.75
C TYR A 202 -16.14 15.77 4.36
N PHE A 203 -17.03 16.76 4.56
CA PHE A 203 -18.45 16.63 4.20
C PHE A 203 -18.73 17.11 2.76
N GLY A 204 -17.70 17.23 1.92
CA GLY A 204 -17.81 17.83 0.59
C GLY A 204 -18.42 19.23 0.66
N LYS A 205 -19.47 19.48 -0.13
CA LYS A 205 -20.24 20.75 -0.08
C LYS A 205 -20.85 21.02 1.30
N GLY A 206 -21.15 20.00 2.10
CA GLY A 206 -21.66 20.13 3.47
C GLY A 206 -20.72 20.90 4.40
N SER A 207 -19.41 20.89 4.13
CA SER A 207 -18.46 21.72 4.86
C SER A 207 -18.62 23.21 4.62
N GLU A 208 -19.35 23.62 3.57
CA GLU A 208 -19.64 25.01 3.21
C GLU A 208 -21.09 25.40 3.54
N VAL A 209 -22.05 24.52 3.18
CA VAL A 209 -23.50 24.77 3.35
C VAL A 209 -24.05 24.38 4.72
N GLY A 210 -23.30 23.62 5.52
CA GLY A 210 -23.73 23.07 6.80
C GLY A 210 -24.35 21.67 6.67
N VAL A 211 -24.58 21.03 7.81
CA VAL A 211 -24.98 19.62 7.90
C VAL A 211 -26.24 19.41 8.72
N LYS A 212 -26.98 18.34 8.39
CA LYS A 212 -28.12 17.84 9.16
C LYS A 212 -27.67 16.64 9.99
N ALA A 213 -27.96 16.64 11.28
CA ALA A 213 -27.62 15.55 12.19
C ALA A 213 -28.88 14.84 12.71
N LEU A 214 -28.76 13.55 12.95
CA LEU A 214 -29.78 12.71 13.58
C LEU A 214 -29.28 12.22 14.95
N VAL A 215 -30.06 12.37 16.01
CA VAL A 215 -29.72 11.78 17.31
C VAL A 215 -29.78 10.26 17.20
N SER A 216 -28.68 9.58 17.56
CA SER A 216 -28.61 8.12 17.55
C SER A 216 -29.29 7.54 18.79
N ASN A 217 -30.48 6.96 18.61
CA ASN A 217 -31.26 6.36 19.70
C ASN A 217 -30.93 4.89 19.99
N ASN A 218 -30.48 4.17 18.96
CA ASN A 218 -30.30 2.70 19.03
C ASN A 218 -28.85 2.27 19.16
N HIS A 219 -27.91 3.23 19.17
CA HIS A 219 -26.48 2.95 19.22
C HIS A 219 -25.78 3.97 20.10
N ASP A 220 -24.81 3.49 20.87
CA ASP A 220 -23.94 4.30 21.70
C ASP A 220 -22.55 4.36 21.04
N ARG A 221 -21.93 5.55 21.02
CA ARG A 221 -20.58 5.72 20.46
C ARG A 221 -19.53 5.01 21.29
N ALA A 222 -19.64 5.13 22.61
CA ALA A 222 -18.70 4.60 23.57
C ALA A 222 -19.39 4.30 24.90
N ALA A 223 -19.03 3.18 25.53
CA ALA A 223 -19.45 2.88 26.89
C ALA A 223 -18.76 3.81 27.92
N PRO A 224 -19.36 4.08 29.09
CA PRO A 224 -18.83 5.03 30.08
C PRO A 224 -17.42 4.71 30.61
N LYS A 225 -17.03 3.44 30.59
CA LYS A 225 -15.70 2.95 30.98
C LYS A 225 -14.96 2.27 29.83
N GLY A 226 -15.37 2.62 28.60
CA GLY A 226 -14.77 2.09 27.38
C GLY A 226 -13.61 2.95 26.90
N LEU A 227 -13.31 2.83 25.61
CA LEU A 227 -12.20 3.53 24.97
C LEU A 227 -12.60 4.89 24.38
N GLY A 228 -13.74 5.47 24.77
CA GLY A 228 -14.31 6.65 24.09
C GLY A 228 -13.33 7.82 23.96
N ALA A 229 -12.62 8.16 25.02
CA ALA A 229 -11.61 9.24 25.01
C ALA A 229 -10.31 8.89 24.25
N VAL A 230 -10.17 7.67 23.76
CA VAL A 230 -9.02 7.19 22.99
C VAL A 230 -9.37 7.19 21.51
N LYS A 231 -8.41 7.60 20.66
CA LYS A 231 -8.57 7.53 19.19
C LYS A 231 -8.32 6.12 18.64
N ALA A 232 -8.96 5.13 19.26
CA ALA A 232 -8.84 3.72 18.93
C ALA A 232 -9.73 3.34 17.74
N ALA A 233 -9.27 2.45 16.87
CA ALA A 233 -10.03 2.04 15.68
C ALA A 233 -11.39 1.40 16.03
N GLY A 234 -11.48 0.69 17.16
CA GLY A 234 -12.71 0.04 17.63
C GLY A 234 -13.88 1.02 17.82
N ASN A 235 -13.62 2.25 18.27
CA ASN A 235 -14.66 3.28 18.43
C ASN A 235 -15.27 3.70 17.09
N TYR A 236 -14.46 3.68 16.02
CA TYR A 236 -14.91 4.03 14.67
C TYR A 236 -15.68 2.88 14.04
N ALA A 237 -15.28 1.62 14.30
CA ALA A 237 -16.00 0.45 13.81
C ALA A 237 -17.45 0.42 14.32
N ALA A 238 -17.69 0.78 15.57
CA ALA A 238 -19.03 0.89 16.16
C ALA A 238 -19.90 1.97 15.50
N ASP A 239 -19.28 3.00 14.92
CA ASP A 239 -19.96 4.16 14.32
C ASP A 239 -20.32 3.98 12.84
N ILE A 240 -19.80 2.92 12.19
CA ILE A 240 -20.05 2.68 10.75
C ILE A 240 -21.54 2.50 10.47
N ALA A 241 -22.21 1.55 11.13
CA ALA A 241 -23.61 1.24 10.84
C ALA A 241 -24.56 2.42 11.12
N PRO A 242 -24.48 3.10 12.29
CA PRO A 242 -25.37 4.23 12.60
C PRO A 242 -25.25 5.39 11.60
N VAL A 243 -24.03 5.75 11.22
CA VAL A 243 -23.79 6.84 10.26
C VAL A 243 -24.34 6.49 8.87
N HIS A 244 -24.16 5.25 8.42
CA HIS A 244 -24.71 4.81 7.13
C HIS A 244 -26.24 4.80 7.12
N SER A 245 -26.88 4.38 8.22
CA SER A 245 -28.34 4.47 8.37
C SER A 245 -28.81 5.92 8.32
N ALA A 246 -28.17 6.83 9.07
CA ALA A 246 -28.50 8.25 9.03
C ALA A 246 -28.32 8.86 7.63
N HIS A 247 -27.27 8.47 6.90
CA HIS A 247 -27.06 8.87 5.50
C HIS A 247 -28.15 8.39 4.56
N ALA A 248 -28.61 7.15 4.73
CA ALA A 248 -29.71 6.59 3.93
C ALA A 248 -31.03 7.35 4.18
N GLU A 249 -31.21 7.94 5.36
CA GLU A 249 -32.36 8.78 5.72
C GLU A 249 -32.17 10.26 5.33
N GLY A 250 -31.05 10.63 4.71
CA GLY A 250 -30.79 11.99 4.22
C GLY A 250 -30.14 12.94 5.23
N TYR A 251 -29.68 12.42 6.37
CA TYR A 251 -28.83 13.16 7.31
C TYR A 251 -27.35 13.03 6.91
N ASN A 252 -26.50 13.96 7.35
CA ASN A 252 -25.07 13.95 7.04
C ASN A 252 -24.23 13.29 8.13
N THR A 253 -24.75 13.17 9.35
CA THR A 253 -24.04 12.56 10.48
C THR A 253 -25.02 12.20 11.60
N THR A 254 -24.51 11.55 12.64
CA THR A 254 -25.22 11.26 13.88
C THR A 254 -24.76 12.17 15.01
N LEU A 255 -25.65 12.48 15.96
CA LEU A 255 -25.32 13.04 17.25
C LEU A 255 -25.51 11.95 18.32
N TYR A 256 -24.48 11.73 19.14
CA TYR A 256 -24.54 10.80 20.26
C TYR A 256 -24.80 11.52 21.57
N LEU A 257 -25.65 10.90 22.38
CA LEU A 257 -25.81 11.22 23.79
C LEU A 257 -25.00 10.23 24.63
N ASP A 258 -24.82 10.54 25.91
CA ASP A 258 -24.11 9.69 26.85
C ASP A 258 -24.78 8.31 26.96
N ALA A 259 -23.99 7.25 26.95
CA ALA A 259 -24.51 5.88 26.90
C ALA A 259 -25.24 5.44 28.18
N LYS A 260 -25.04 6.15 29.30
CA LYS A 260 -25.57 5.74 30.61
C LYS A 260 -26.98 6.28 30.85
N GLU A 261 -27.16 7.58 30.66
CA GLU A 261 -28.39 8.31 30.93
C GLU A 261 -29.13 8.68 29.65
N ARG A 262 -28.48 8.61 28.48
CA ARG A 262 -29.01 9.01 27.17
C ARG A 262 -29.59 10.40 27.18
N LYS A 263 -28.85 11.31 27.78
CA LYS A 263 -29.36 12.64 28.13
C LYS A 263 -28.38 13.75 27.80
N PHE A 264 -27.11 13.53 28.05
CA PHE A 264 -26.08 14.54 27.86
C PHE A 264 -25.46 14.42 26.47
N ILE A 265 -25.32 15.54 25.77
CA ILE A 265 -24.66 15.61 24.47
C ILE A 265 -23.21 15.14 24.60
N GLU A 266 -22.72 14.31 23.68
CA GLU A 266 -21.30 13.93 23.60
C GLU A 266 -20.64 14.40 22.29
N GLU A 267 -20.85 13.66 21.19
CA GLU A 267 -20.12 13.88 19.94
C GLU A 267 -21.00 13.72 18.70
N PHE A 268 -20.68 14.48 17.65
CA PHE A 268 -21.22 14.25 16.31
C PHE A 268 -20.37 13.21 15.59
N SER A 269 -20.68 11.92 15.75
CA SER A 269 -19.92 10.82 15.16
C SER A 269 -18.41 10.98 15.46
N VAL A 270 -17.62 11.39 14.47
CA VAL A 270 -16.17 11.55 14.55
C VAL A 270 -15.71 13.00 14.84
N CYS A 271 -16.63 13.89 15.22
CA CYS A 271 -16.39 15.30 15.51
C CYS A 271 -16.92 15.69 16.91
N ASN A 272 -16.22 16.59 17.59
CA ASN A 272 -16.71 17.18 18.84
C ASN A 272 -17.84 18.17 18.56
N PHE A 273 -18.75 18.32 19.52
CA PHE A 273 -19.80 19.32 19.54
C PHE A 273 -19.26 20.72 19.88
N VAL A 274 -19.82 21.75 19.26
CA VAL A 274 -19.58 23.17 19.59
C VAL A 274 -20.92 23.88 19.66
N GLY A 275 -21.20 24.57 20.77
CA GLY A 275 -22.40 25.39 20.94
C GLY A 275 -22.06 26.83 21.30
N ILE A 276 -22.83 27.77 20.77
CA ILE A 276 -22.79 29.18 21.17
C ILE A 276 -24.12 29.53 21.84
N THR A 277 -24.11 30.01 23.08
CA THR A 277 -25.32 30.42 23.79
C THR A 277 -25.82 31.78 23.27
N LYS A 278 -27.09 32.11 23.54
CA LYS A 278 -27.67 33.42 23.18
C LYS A 278 -26.97 34.61 23.83
N ASP A 279 -26.33 34.41 24.99
CA ASP A 279 -25.49 35.42 25.66
C ASP A 279 -24.02 35.37 25.24
N GLY A 280 -23.67 34.61 24.19
CA GLY A 280 -22.35 34.66 23.55
C GLY A 280 -21.26 33.80 24.21
N ARG A 281 -21.63 32.79 25.00
CA ARG A 281 -20.66 31.84 25.58
C ARG A 281 -20.39 30.69 24.63
N TYR A 282 -19.15 30.19 24.65
CA TYR A 282 -18.77 28.96 23.99
C TYR A 282 -18.99 27.78 24.94
N VAL A 283 -19.81 26.82 24.55
CA VAL A 283 -20.08 25.62 25.34
C VAL A 283 -19.68 24.36 24.57
N THR A 284 -19.01 23.44 25.24
CA THR A 284 -18.66 22.12 24.70
C THR A 284 -18.85 21.05 25.77
N PRO A 285 -19.29 19.83 25.40
CA PRO A 285 -19.49 18.78 26.37
C PRO A 285 -18.20 18.32 27.06
N LYS A 286 -18.32 17.90 28.33
CA LYS A 286 -17.25 17.30 29.12
C LYS A 286 -17.69 15.96 29.70
N SER A 287 -16.97 14.90 29.37
CA SER A 287 -17.17 13.53 29.85
C SER A 287 -15.87 12.72 29.62
N ASP A 288 -15.67 11.64 30.40
CA ASP A 288 -14.54 10.72 30.27
C ASP A 288 -14.61 9.86 29.00
N THR A 289 -15.74 9.89 28.30
CA THR A 289 -15.99 9.19 27.04
C THR A 289 -15.70 10.04 25.81
N ILE A 290 -15.43 11.35 25.93
CA ILE A 290 -15.26 12.24 24.78
C ILE A 290 -13.82 12.26 24.32
N LEU A 291 -13.60 12.10 23.01
CA LEU A 291 -12.29 12.24 22.41
C LEU A 291 -11.86 13.71 22.43
N GLN A 292 -10.74 14.00 23.09
CA GLN A 292 -10.20 15.37 23.17
C GLN A 292 -9.71 15.85 21.79
N SER A 293 -10.51 16.62 21.07
CA SER A 293 -10.16 17.18 19.76
C SER A 293 -9.14 18.30 19.87
N THR A 294 -8.02 18.18 19.15
CA THR A 294 -7.03 19.27 19.02
C THR A 294 -7.66 20.52 18.42
N THR A 295 -8.61 20.35 17.49
CA THR A 295 -9.35 21.47 16.90
C THR A 295 -10.22 22.18 17.93
N ASN A 296 -10.95 21.44 18.77
CA ASN A 296 -11.79 22.05 19.82
C ASN A 296 -10.93 22.82 20.83
N ILE A 297 -9.79 22.25 21.25
CA ILE A 297 -8.83 22.93 22.14
C ILE A 297 -8.41 24.28 21.56
N MET A 298 -8.06 24.34 20.27
CA MET A 298 -7.67 25.59 19.61
C MET A 298 -8.84 26.57 19.49
N LEU A 299 -10.05 26.11 19.16
CA LEU A 299 -11.24 26.98 19.08
C LEU A 299 -11.60 27.59 20.43
N GLN A 300 -11.52 26.81 21.50
CA GLN A 300 -11.71 27.32 22.85
C GLN A 300 -10.67 28.39 23.20
N GLN A 301 -9.40 28.19 22.79
CA GLN A 301 -8.38 29.22 23.00
C GLN A 301 -8.69 30.50 22.22
N LEU A 302 -9.06 30.40 20.94
CA LEU A 302 -9.46 31.56 20.14
C LEU A 302 -10.71 32.27 20.72
N ALA A 303 -11.67 31.53 21.24
CA ALA A 303 -12.82 32.09 21.93
C ALA A 303 -12.40 32.88 23.20
N ARG A 304 -11.47 32.35 24.00
CA ARG A 304 -10.92 33.05 25.17
C ARG A 304 -10.17 34.32 24.78
N ASP A 305 -9.40 34.27 23.70
CA ASP A 305 -8.65 35.44 23.20
C ASP A 305 -9.59 36.58 22.74
N ARG A 306 -10.80 36.24 22.32
CA ARG A 306 -11.89 37.18 21.98
C ARG A 306 -12.67 37.67 23.20
N GLY A 307 -12.30 37.25 24.41
CA GLY A 307 -13.00 37.59 25.66
C GLY A 307 -14.29 36.81 25.90
N MET A 308 -14.54 35.73 25.16
CA MET A 308 -15.71 34.87 25.40
C MET A 308 -15.49 33.99 26.64
N ILE A 309 -16.58 33.69 27.35
CA ILE A 309 -16.58 32.66 28.39
C ILE A 309 -16.65 31.29 27.71
N VAL A 310 -15.72 30.40 28.06
CA VAL A 310 -15.69 29.00 27.59
C VAL A 310 -16.10 28.07 28.73
N GLU A 311 -17.14 27.26 28.51
CA GLU A 311 -17.64 26.28 29.47
C GLU A 311 -17.48 24.85 28.93
N GLU A 312 -16.67 24.04 29.62
CA GLU A 312 -16.54 22.60 29.38
C GLU A 312 -17.33 21.84 30.45
N ARG A 313 -18.55 21.40 30.12
CA ARG A 313 -19.50 20.81 31.10
C ARG A 313 -20.47 19.83 30.43
N PRO A 314 -21.15 18.95 31.18
CA PRO A 314 -22.31 18.23 30.64
C PRO A 314 -23.36 19.21 30.09
N ILE A 315 -23.96 18.87 28.95
CA ILE A 315 -25.01 19.65 28.30
C ILE A 315 -26.24 18.76 28.15
N ASP A 316 -27.30 19.08 28.90
CA ASP A 316 -28.57 18.34 28.89
C ASP A 316 -29.29 18.61 27.57
N PHE A 317 -29.40 17.60 26.69
CA PHE A 317 -29.90 17.78 25.33
C PHE A 317 -31.27 18.45 25.34
N GLU A 318 -32.26 17.86 26.02
CA GLU A 318 -33.65 18.34 26.02
C GLU A 318 -33.80 19.74 26.62
N LYS A 319 -32.96 20.12 27.60
CA LYS A 319 -33.09 21.42 28.30
C LYS A 319 -32.33 22.56 27.63
N GLU A 320 -31.21 22.25 26.96
CA GLU A 320 -30.25 23.28 26.57
C GLU A 320 -30.15 23.46 25.06
N ILE A 321 -30.38 22.41 24.25
CA ILE A 321 -30.13 22.48 22.80
C ILE A 321 -30.96 23.58 22.11
N GLY A 322 -32.23 23.75 22.50
CA GLY A 322 -33.13 24.77 21.93
C GLY A 322 -32.82 26.20 22.41
N ASN A 323 -31.93 26.34 23.39
CA ASN A 323 -31.48 27.62 23.92
C ASN A 323 -30.15 28.10 23.32
N LEU A 324 -29.47 27.25 22.53
CA LEU A 324 -28.27 27.63 21.80
C LEU A 324 -28.63 28.53 20.62
N LYS A 325 -27.78 29.52 20.37
CA LYS A 325 -27.85 30.43 19.22
C LYS A 325 -27.27 29.74 17.98
N GLU A 326 -26.09 29.15 18.12
CA GLU A 326 -25.38 28.49 17.02
C GLU A 326 -24.94 27.10 17.47
N VAL A 327 -25.01 26.12 16.56
CA VAL A 327 -24.45 24.78 16.78
C VAL A 327 -23.52 24.41 15.63
N GLY A 328 -22.39 23.82 15.98
CA GLY A 328 -21.41 23.32 15.03
C GLY A 328 -20.75 22.06 15.53
N MET A 329 -19.90 21.51 14.67
CA MET A 329 -19.02 20.41 15.00
C MET A 329 -17.60 20.71 14.55
N CYS A 330 -16.61 20.14 15.23
CA CYS A 330 -15.21 20.38 14.90
C CYS A 330 -14.34 19.13 14.98
N GLY A 331 -13.28 19.12 14.18
CA GLY A 331 -12.28 18.06 14.10
C GLY A 331 -11.36 18.27 12.90
N THR A 332 -10.17 17.66 12.88
CA THR A 332 -9.13 17.95 11.88
C THR A 332 -9.64 17.95 10.43
N ALA A 333 -10.40 16.92 10.04
CA ALA A 333 -10.88 16.78 8.67
C ALA A 333 -11.95 17.83 8.32
N ALA A 334 -12.87 18.09 9.24
CA ALA A 334 -13.98 19.03 9.10
C ALA A 334 -13.58 20.50 9.34
N VAL A 335 -12.47 20.73 10.04
CA VAL A 335 -12.12 22.01 10.69
C VAL A 335 -13.23 22.43 11.65
N VAL A 336 -14.21 23.19 11.15
CA VAL A 336 -15.44 23.58 11.87
C VAL A 336 -16.58 23.58 10.88
N VAL A 337 -17.67 22.89 11.16
CA VAL A 337 -18.82 22.78 10.25
C VAL A 337 -20.09 23.16 11.00
N LYS A 338 -20.93 23.96 10.34
CA LYS A 338 -22.23 24.43 10.84
C LYS A 338 -23.21 23.25 10.91
N VAL A 339 -23.99 23.17 11.97
CA VAL A 339 -25.08 22.19 12.09
C VAL A 339 -26.39 22.94 11.87
N ASN A 340 -26.99 22.74 10.70
CA ASN A 340 -28.20 23.43 10.30
C ASN A 340 -29.44 22.86 10.99
N SER A 341 -29.42 21.56 11.30
CA SER A 341 -30.51 20.93 12.04
C SER A 341 -30.07 19.71 12.81
N ILE A 342 -30.76 19.45 13.93
CA ILE A 342 -30.65 18.22 14.70
C ILE A 342 -32.05 17.65 14.85
N THR A 343 -32.22 16.40 14.41
CA THR A 343 -33.49 15.68 14.54
C THR A 343 -33.40 14.64 15.64
N HIS A 344 -34.39 14.62 16.55
CA HIS A 344 -34.54 13.64 17.61
C HIS A 344 -36.00 13.13 17.59
N GLY A 345 -36.19 11.87 17.18
CA GLY A 345 -37.53 11.32 16.94
C GLY A 345 -38.28 12.13 15.88
N GLU A 346 -39.46 12.62 16.22
CA GLU A 346 -40.30 13.45 15.33
C GLU A 346 -39.93 14.95 15.38
N THR A 347 -39.08 15.36 16.32
CA THR A 347 -38.75 16.77 16.52
C THR A 347 -37.48 17.13 15.76
N THR A 348 -37.53 18.21 14.98
CA THR A 348 -36.35 18.79 14.32
C THR A 348 -36.11 20.19 14.82
N LEU A 349 -34.91 20.43 15.35
CA LEU A 349 -34.42 21.75 15.73
C LEU A 349 -33.57 22.29 14.59
N THR A 350 -33.68 23.59 14.33
CA THR A 350 -33.01 24.26 13.22
C THR A 350 -32.23 25.47 13.70
N PHE A 351 -31.08 25.71 13.09
CA PHE A 351 -30.16 26.81 13.37
C PHE A 351 -29.81 27.51 12.06
N ASP A 352 -29.90 28.83 12.03
CA ASP A 352 -29.75 29.66 10.82
C ASP A 352 -28.74 30.81 10.96
N ASP A 353 -28.33 31.15 12.19
CA ASP A 353 -27.27 32.11 12.49
C ASP A 353 -25.97 31.38 12.88
N PHE A 354 -24.85 31.75 12.27
CA PHE A 354 -23.54 31.11 12.45
C PHE A 354 -22.38 32.11 12.47
N ASP A 355 -22.62 33.35 12.89
CA ASP A 355 -21.61 34.42 12.87
C ASP A 355 -20.36 34.07 13.68
N VAL A 356 -20.53 33.57 14.91
CA VAL A 356 -19.41 33.26 15.81
C VAL A 356 -18.65 32.04 15.33
N ILE A 357 -19.35 30.95 15.00
CA ILE A 357 -18.75 29.71 14.51
C ILE A 357 -18.00 29.94 13.19
N SER A 358 -18.59 30.70 12.26
CA SER A 358 -17.96 31.01 10.97
C SER A 358 -16.74 31.92 11.14
N SER A 359 -16.80 32.87 12.08
CA SER A 359 -15.69 33.74 12.40
C SER A 359 -14.52 32.99 13.06
N LEU A 360 -14.80 32.07 13.99
CA LEU A 360 -13.77 31.21 14.62
C LEU A 360 -13.11 30.28 13.59
N ARG A 361 -13.92 29.71 12.68
CA ARG A 361 -13.40 28.92 11.56
C ARG A 361 -12.43 29.74 10.72
N SER A 362 -12.84 30.95 10.34
CA SER A 362 -12.07 31.82 9.45
C SER A 362 -10.72 32.20 10.06
N GLU A 363 -10.70 32.54 11.35
CA GLU A 363 -9.46 32.83 12.08
C GLU A 363 -8.53 31.61 12.14
N LEU A 364 -9.05 30.43 12.51
CA LEU A 364 -8.25 29.22 12.57
C LEU A 364 -7.67 28.83 11.20
N THR A 365 -8.45 28.96 10.12
CA THR A 365 -7.96 28.69 8.76
C THR A 365 -6.93 29.72 8.29
N ALA A 366 -7.09 30.99 8.68
CA ALA A 366 -6.11 32.03 8.36
C ALA A 366 -4.76 31.75 9.06
N ILE A 367 -4.78 31.25 10.30
CA ILE A 367 -3.58 30.79 11.02
C ILE A 367 -2.94 29.59 10.27
N GLN A 368 -3.75 28.59 9.90
CA GLN A 368 -3.29 27.41 9.16
C GLN A 368 -2.59 27.74 7.84
N CYS A 369 -3.09 28.75 7.13
CA CYS A 369 -2.54 29.21 5.85
C CYS A 369 -1.44 30.27 5.99
N GLY A 370 -1.07 30.68 7.22
CA GLY A 370 -0.06 31.71 7.48
C GLY A 370 -0.49 33.10 6.99
N GLU A 371 -1.79 33.40 6.99
CA GLU A 371 -2.35 34.69 6.59
C GLU A 371 -2.41 35.68 7.75
N VAL A 372 -2.49 35.17 8.98
CA VAL A 372 -2.43 35.92 10.23
C VAL A 372 -1.36 35.33 11.14
N GLU A 373 -0.96 36.10 12.15
CA GLU A 373 0.01 35.68 13.15
C GLU A 373 -0.49 34.49 13.96
N ASP A 374 0.36 33.47 14.10
CA ASP A 374 0.17 32.36 15.02
C ASP A 374 0.71 32.74 16.42
N LYS A 375 -0.13 33.40 17.22
CA LYS A 375 0.23 33.89 18.56
C LYS A 375 0.55 32.78 19.56
N HIS A 376 0.13 31.55 19.29
CA HIS A 376 0.24 30.41 20.20
C HIS A 376 1.29 29.40 19.77
N GLY A 377 1.98 29.62 18.66
CA GLY A 377 3.01 28.72 18.14
C GLY A 377 2.47 27.34 17.75
N TRP A 378 1.24 27.27 17.25
CA TRP A 378 0.63 26.02 16.78
C TRP A 378 1.23 25.50 15.46
N MET A 379 1.79 26.37 14.62
CA MET A 379 2.22 26.02 13.28
C MET A 379 3.71 25.66 13.24
N LYS A 380 4.01 24.40 12.94
CA LYS A 380 5.39 23.90 12.81
C LYS A 380 5.82 23.82 11.36
N GLU A 381 6.92 24.48 11.02
CA GLU A 381 7.46 24.46 9.65
C GLU A 381 8.02 23.07 9.29
N VAL A 382 7.69 22.61 8.07
CA VAL A 382 8.25 21.39 7.48
C VAL A 382 9.52 21.77 6.71
N CYS A 383 10.70 21.58 7.32
CA CYS A 383 11.97 21.90 6.66
C CYS A 383 12.17 21.09 5.37
N ASP A 384 12.90 21.63 4.39
CA ASP A 384 13.06 21.03 3.06
C ASP A 384 14.09 19.89 2.99
N VAL A 385 14.86 19.69 4.04
CA VAL A 385 15.91 18.66 4.09
C VAL A 385 15.28 17.29 4.35
N VAL A 386 15.37 16.39 3.37
CA VAL A 386 15.03 14.97 3.51
C VAL A 386 15.98 14.36 4.56
N ASN A 387 15.43 13.58 5.49
CA ASN A 387 16.26 12.94 6.49
C ASN A 387 16.91 11.68 5.91
N ASP A 388 18.18 11.76 5.55
CA ASP A 388 18.98 10.64 5.04
C ASP A 388 19.09 9.48 6.05
N SER A 389 18.73 9.68 7.33
CA SER A 389 18.70 8.62 8.34
C SER A 389 17.52 7.65 8.18
N ILE A 390 16.54 7.94 7.33
CA ILE A 390 15.39 7.05 7.05
C ILE A 390 15.60 6.44 5.66
N PRO A 391 16.12 5.21 5.54
CA PRO A 391 16.39 4.61 4.25
C PRO A 391 15.09 4.26 3.50
N GLU A 392 15.15 4.31 2.17
CA GLU A 392 14.08 3.76 1.31
C GLU A 392 14.20 2.25 1.24
N VAL A 393 13.12 1.55 1.56
CA VAL A 393 13.05 0.09 1.55
C VAL A 393 11.79 -0.32 0.80
N PHE A 394 11.95 -0.89 -0.39
CA PHE A 394 10.84 -1.52 -1.10
C PHE A 394 10.26 -2.65 -0.23
N PRO A 395 8.94 -2.88 -0.25
CA PRO A 395 8.37 -4.05 0.39
C PRO A 395 8.88 -5.29 -0.34
N VAL A 396 10.06 -5.74 0.04
CA VAL A 396 10.51 -7.09 -0.22
C VAL A 396 9.56 -8.00 0.58
N GLN A 397 9.07 -9.06 -0.06
CA GLN A 397 8.59 -10.25 0.65
C GLN A 397 9.55 -10.52 1.85
N PRO A 398 9.02 -10.97 3.00
CA PRO A 398 9.70 -10.88 4.29
C PRO A 398 11.17 -11.30 4.17
N ARG A 399 12.07 -10.47 4.70
CA ARG A 399 13.51 -10.73 4.70
C ARG A 399 13.78 -12.19 5.02
N SER A 400 14.36 -12.86 4.03
CA SER A 400 15.40 -13.84 4.25
C SER A 400 16.34 -13.35 5.35
N PHE A 401 16.70 -14.29 6.22
CA PHE A 401 17.82 -14.14 7.14
C PHE A 401 19.05 -13.65 6.36
N ALA A 402 19.61 -12.52 6.81
CA ALA A 402 21.00 -12.03 6.62
C ALA A 402 21.56 -11.87 5.18
N PRO A 403 22.52 -10.95 4.99
CA PRO A 403 23.17 -10.71 3.70
C PRO A 403 24.34 -11.68 3.58
N ASP A 404 24.17 -12.80 2.91
CA ASP A 404 25.27 -13.54 2.27
C ASP A 404 24.66 -14.54 1.29
N MET A 405 25.36 -14.79 0.19
CA MET A 405 25.00 -15.73 -0.88
C MET A 405 24.37 -17.03 -0.33
N VAL A 406 23.20 -17.43 -0.87
CA VAL A 406 22.66 -18.78 -0.64
C VAL A 406 22.45 -19.45 -1.99
N THR A 407 23.38 -20.34 -2.35
CA THR A 407 23.11 -21.48 -3.25
C THR A 407 22.10 -22.40 -2.58
N ALA A 408 21.30 -23.14 -3.37
CA ALA A 408 20.20 -23.98 -2.89
C ALA A 408 20.62 -25.17 -1.99
N GLU A 409 21.80 -25.16 -1.41
CA GLU A 409 22.36 -26.20 -0.55
C GLU A 409 21.90 -26.08 0.92
N ALA A 410 21.36 -24.95 1.38
CA ALA A 410 21.32 -24.68 2.82
C ALA A 410 20.14 -25.26 3.64
N LYS A 411 19.03 -25.72 3.07
CA LYS A 411 17.90 -26.26 3.88
C LYS A 411 17.19 -27.44 3.25
N GLY A 412 17.84 -28.60 3.31
CA GLY A 412 17.15 -29.88 3.20
C GLY A 412 16.23 -30.10 4.39
N GLN A 413 14.93 -29.78 4.23
CA GLN A 413 13.78 -30.52 4.78
C GLN A 413 12.49 -29.84 4.31
N VAL A 414 11.77 -30.49 3.39
CA VAL A 414 10.46 -30.03 2.88
C VAL A 414 9.40 -30.32 3.94
N GLN A 415 8.91 -29.29 4.64
CA GLN A 415 7.74 -29.43 5.52
C GLN A 415 6.45 -29.47 4.70
N ARG A 416 5.62 -30.49 4.96
CA ARG A 416 4.23 -30.58 4.50
C ARG A 416 3.41 -29.45 5.14
N MET A 417 2.84 -28.57 4.32
CA MET A 417 1.76 -27.65 4.74
C MET A 417 0.49 -27.95 3.95
N GLY A 418 -0.64 -27.86 4.66
CA GLY A 418 -1.99 -28.23 4.21
C GLY A 418 -2.53 -27.38 3.06
N SER A 419 -3.40 -28.01 2.29
CA SER A 419 -3.96 -27.57 1.02
C SER A 419 -4.87 -26.34 1.09
N GLN A 420 -4.54 -25.28 0.34
CA GLN A 420 -5.50 -24.41 -0.34
C GLN A 420 -4.97 -24.09 -1.76
N ALA A 421 -5.87 -24.16 -2.74
CA ALA A 421 -5.57 -24.28 -4.17
C ALA A 421 -4.73 -23.13 -4.75
N MET A 422 -3.85 -23.50 -5.70
CA MET A 422 -2.81 -22.72 -6.42
C MET A 422 -1.41 -22.69 -5.80
N HIS A 423 -1.19 -23.26 -4.61
CA HIS A 423 0.15 -23.57 -4.11
C HIS A 423 0.22 -25.04 -3.69
N GLY A 424 0.95 -25.86 -4.44
CA GLY A 424 1.22 -27.25 -4.06
C GLY A 424 1.49 -28.23 -5.20
N LEU A 425 1.01 -27.97 -6.42
CA LEU A 425 1.24 -28.87 -7.57
C LEU A 425 2.71 -28.91 -7.99
N GLU A 426 3.41 -27.78 -7.85
CA GLU A 426 4.83 -27.64 -8.18
C GLU A 426 5.72 -28.42 -7.20
N ARG A 427 5.30 -28.49 -5.93
CA ARG A 427 5.97 -29.35 -4.93
C ARG A 427 5.70 -30.82 -5.23
N LEU A 428 4.47 -31.16 -5.58
CA LEU A 428 4.11 -32.52 -6.01
C LEU A 428 4.83 -32.92 -7.30
N LEU A 429 5.09 -31.99 -8.22
CA LEU A 429 5.93 -32.21 -9.39
C LEU A 429 7.35 -32.57 -8.97
N LEU A 430 7.98 -31.78 -8.08
CA LEU A 430 9.32 -32.07 -7.59
C LEU A 430 9.39 -33.45 -6.91
N GLU A 431 8.43 -33.76 -6.03
CA GLU A 431 8.33 -35.08 -5.39
C GLU A 431 8.16 -36.20 -6.43
N HIS A 432 7.32 -35.98 -7.46
CA HIS A 432 7.12 -36.94 -8.54
C HIS A 432 8.39 -37.16 -9.36
N VAL A 433 9.11 -36.09 -9.73
CA VAL A 433 10.37 -36.17 -10.46
C VAL A 433 11.39 -36.96 -9.66
N VAL A 434 11.61 -36.61 -8.38
CA VAL A 434 12.58 -37.32 -7.52
C VAL A 434 12.23 -38.80 -7.36
N ALA A 435 10.94 -39.15 -7.33
CA ALA A 435 10.49 -40.52 -7.16
C ALA A 435 10.51 -41.37 -8.45
N ASN A 436 10.45 -40.74 -9.63
CA ASN A 436 10.21 -41.45 -10.90
C ASN A 436 11.28 -41.22 -11.98
N ALA A 437 12.23 -40.31 -11.75
CA ALA A 437 13.34 -40.05 -12.66
C ALA A 437 14.68 -40.54 -12.09
N GLU A 438 15.61 -40.83 -13.00
CA GLU A 438 16.99 -41.19 -12.68
C GLU A 438 17.82 -39.92 -12.39
N PRO A 439 18.49 -39.82 -11.22
CA PRO A 439 19.37 -38.70 -10.90
C PRO A 439 20.52 -38.56 -11.90
N GLY A 440 20.82 -37.35 -12.33
CA GLY A 440 21.86 -37.04 -13.32
C GLY A 440 21.46 -37.36 -14.77
N ASN A 441 20.21 -37.74 -15.01
CA ASN A 441 19.69 -38.05 -16.34
C ASN A 441 18.59 -37.04 -16.75
N PRO A 442 18.91 -35.98 -17.50
CA PRO A 442 17.94 -34.94 -17.86
C PRO A 442 16.79 -35.45 -18.72
N ASP A 443 16.99 -36.52 -19.47
CA ASP A 443 15.95 -37.13 -20.32
C ASP A 443 14.93 -37.89 -19.46
N SER A 444 15.41 -38.59 -18.43
CA SER A 444 14.55 -39.25 -17.44
C SER A 444 13.75 -38.23 -16.63
N VAL A 445 14.39 -37.13 -16.21
CA VAL A 445 13.74 -36.02 -15.49
C VAL A 445 12.64 -35.40 -16.35
N LEU A 446 12.94 -35.09 -17.62
CA LEU A 446 11.96 -34.52 -18.53
C LEU A 446 10.76 -35.45 -18.75
N ALA A 447 11.01 -36.77 -18.92
CA ALA A 447 9.95 -37.77 -19.06
C ALA A 447 9.04 -37.84 -17.82
N ALA A 448 9.60 -37.72 -16.61
CA ALA A 448 8.82 -37.68 -15.38
C ALA A 448 7.99 -36.38 -15.27
N MET A 449 8.55 -35.23 -15.67
CA MET A 449 7.78 -33.98 -15.74
C MET A 449 6.64 -34.07 -16.75
N ASP A 450 6.89 -34.63 -17.94
CA ASP A 450 5.87 -34.84 -18.97
C ASP A 450 4.77 -35.79 -18.47
N ALA A 451 5.12 -36.89 -17.79
CA ALA A 451 4.15 -37.82 -17.21
C ALA A 451 3.27 -37.14 -16.14
N PHE A 452 3.87 -36.33 -15.27
CA PHE A 452 3.15 -35.59 -14.24
C PHE A 452 2.15 -34.60 -14.86
N TRP A 453 2.60 -33.78 -15.81
CA TRP A 453 1.75 -32.77 -16.44
C TRP A 453 0.69 -33.36 -17.36
N ASN A 454 1.00 -34.45 -18.07
CA ASN A 454 0.01 -35.21 -18.86
C ASN A 454 -1.12 -35.74 -17.99
N LYS A 455 -0.80 -36.25 -16.81
CA LYS A 455 -1.80 -36.71 -15.85
C LYS A 455 -2.60 -35.55 -15.23
N THR A 456 -1.93 -34.43 -14.94
CA THR A 456 -2.52 -33.29 -14.22
C THR A 456 -3.43 -32.45 -15.13
N PHE A 457 -3.07 -32.29 -16.40
CA PHE A 457 -3.76 -31.44 -17.37
C PHE A 457 -4.40 -32.22 -18.52
N GLN A 458 -4.73 -33.51 -18.31
CA GLN A 458 -5.31 -34.39 -19.33
C GLN A 458 -6.56 -33.79 -20.00
N ALA A 459 -7.35 -32.99 -19.28
CA ALA A 459 -8.56 -32.32 -19.80
C ALA A 459 -8.29 -30.98 -20.51
N GLN A 460 -7.06 -30.44 -20.45
CA GLN A 460 -6.68 -29.10 -20.94
C GLN A 460 -5.69 -29.14 -22.12
N GLY A 461 -5.39 -30.33 -22.65
CA GLY A 461 -4.53 -30.53 -23.81
C GLY A 461 -3.03 -30.57 -23.48
N ALA A 462 -2.63 -31.48 -22.59
CA ALA A 462 -1.25 -31.62 -22.14
C ALA A 462 -0.25 -31.91 -23.29
N GLU A 463 -0.72 -32.51 -24.39
CA GLU A 463 0.07 -32.75 -25.61
C GLU A 463 0.66 -31.45 -26.22
N LYS A 464 0.05 -30.29 -25.96
CA LYS A 464 0.51 -28.99 -26.46
C LYS A 464 1.82 -28.53 -25.79
N TRP A 465 2.10 -28.97 -24.57
CA TRP A 465 3.29 -28.58 -23.80
C TRP A 465 4.58 -29.20 -24.37
N ASN A 466 4.52 -30.48 -24.75
CA ASN A 466 5.67 -31.16 -25.36
C ASN A 466 6.01 -30.58 -26.74
N VAL A 467 4.98 -30.25 -27.55
CA VAL A 467 5.17 -29.59 -28.86
C VAL A 467 5.85 -28.22 -28.71
N ARG A 468 5.48 -27.44 -27.68
CA ARG A 468 6.14 -26.17 -27.34
C ARG A 468 7.61 -26.40 -26.94
N GLY A 469 7.87 -27.37 -26.07
CA GLY A 469 9.22 -27.74 -25.66
C GLY A 469 10.13 -28.10 -26.84
N LEU A 470 9.65 -28.88 -27.81
CA LEU A 470 10.42 -29.27 -28.98
C LEU A 470 10.86 -28.07 -29.85
N LYS A 471 10.03 -27.02 -29.95
CA LYS A 471 10.39 -25.78 -30.67
C LYS A 471 11.49 -24.99 -29.99
N ILE A 472 11.51 -24.99 -28.64
CA ILE A 472 12.61 -24.41 -27.87
C ILE A 472 13.91 -25.16 -28.18
N GLU A 473 13.86 -26.50 -28.15
CA GLU A 473 15.04 -27.34 -28.44
C GLU A 473 15.57 -27.11 -29.86
N GLU A 474 14.68 -27.03 -30.87
CA GLU A 474 15.07 -26.74 -32.26
C GLU A 474 15.79 -25.39 -32.37
N ALA A 475 15.25 -24.33 -31.78
CA ALA A 475 15.84 -23.00 -31.81
C ALA A 475 17.21 -22.93 -31.11
N VAL A 476 17.39 -23.67 -30.01
CA VAL A 476 18.68 -23.77 -29.32
C VAL A 476 19.69 -24.55 -30.17
N ARG A 477 19.30 -25.70 -30.75
CA ARG A 477 20.18 -26.51 -31.61
C ARG A 477 20.67 -25.73 -32.83
N GLU A 478 19.82 -24.90 -33.45
CA GLU A 478 20.24 -24.03 -34.56
C GLU A 478 21.36 -23.06 -34.13
N LYS A 479 21.29 -22.50 -32.93
CA LYS A 479 22.34 -21.60 -32.40
C LYS A 479 23.62 -22.34 -32.03
N VAL A 480 23.50 -23.55 -31.49
CA VAL A 480 24.64 -24.42 -31.23
C VAL A 480 25.37 -24.76 -32.53
N GLN A 481 24.65 -25.19 -33.56
CA GLN A 481 25.22 -25.49 -34.88
C GLN A 481 25.88 -24.25 -35.52
N ALA A 482 25.24 -23.08 -35.42
CA ALA A 482 25.82 -21.84 -35.95
C ALA A 482 27.13 -21.41 -35.25
N LYS A 483 27.41 -21.95 -34.06
CA LYS A 483 28.63 -21.75 -33.28
C LYS A 483 29.58 -22.95 -33.26
N GLU A 484 29.24 -24.03 -33.95
CA GLU A 484 30.08 -25.23 -34.02
C GLU A 484 31.45 -24.90 -34.65
N GLY A 485 32.53 -25.37 -34.00
CA GLY A 485 33.91 -25.05 -34.40
C GLY A 485 34.39 -23.63 -34.05
N LYS A 486 33.56 -22.78 -33.42
CA LYS A 486 33.98 -21.48 -32.86
C LYS A 486 34.33 -21.66 -31.38
N ASN A 487 35.45 -21.08 -30.94
CA ASN A 487 35.89 -21.14 -29.53
C ASN A 487 35.14 -20.15 -28.62
N THR A 488 33.81 -20.06 -28.79
CA THR A 488 32.94 -19.13 -28.04
C THR A 488 31.74 -19.88 -27.48
N PRO A 489 31.44 -19.76 -26.17
CA PRO A 489 30.33 -20.47 -25.57
C PRO A 489 28.97 -19.98 -26.12
N VAL A 490 27.98 -20.87 -26.06
CA VAL A 490 26.58 -20.53 -26.34
C VAL A 490 25.95 -19.99 -25.07
N ARG A 491 25.39 -18.78 -25.13
CA ARG A 491 24.79 -18.07 -24.00
C ARG A 491 23.29 -17.96 -24.20
N CYS A 492 22.52 -18.51 -23.27
CA CYS A 492 21.07 -18.45 -23.28
C CYS A 492 20.57 -17.60 -22.10
N LEU A 493 19.48 -16.86 -22.32
CA LEU A 493 18.71 -16.18 -21.29
C LEU A 493 17.28 -16.71 -21.31
N GLU A 494 16.72 -17.03 -20.15
CA GLU A 494 15.30 -17.35 -19.99
C GLU A 494 14.67 -16.35 -19.01
N MET A 495 13.48 -15.87 -19.37
CA MET A 495 12.69 -14.98 -18.55
C MET A 495 11.39 -15.70 -18.18
N GLY A 496 11.25 -16.10 -16.92
CA GLY A 496 10.14 -16.93 -16.43
C GLY A 496 10.54 -18.40 -16.38
N THR A 497 11.17 -18.82 -15.28
CA THR A 497 11.65 -20.20 -15.09
C THR A 497 10.52 -21.14 -14.71
N TYR A 498 9.56 -20.66 -13.89
CA TYR A 498 8.55 -21.48 -13.22
C TYR A 498 9.18 -22.74 -12.58
N CYS A 499 8.73 -23.96 -12.91
CA CYS A 499 9.32 -25.20 -12.39
C CYS A 499 10.53 -25.73 -13.19
N GLY A 500 11.11 -24.95 -14.11
CA GLY A 500 12.35 -25.31 -14.80
C GLY A 500 12.19 -26.25 -16.00
N TYR A 501 10.97 -26.46 -16.52
CA TYR A 501 10.73 -27.33 -17.69
C TYR A 501 11.45 -26.84 -18.95
N SER A 502 11.30 -25.55 -19.27
CA SER A 502 11.95 -24.91 -20.40
C SER A 502 13.46 -24.79 -20.18
N ALA A 503 13.89 -24.44 -18.96
CA ALA A 503 15.29 -24.45 -18.55
C ALA A 503 15.98 -25.81 -18.80
N LEU A 504 15.32 -26.90 -18.41
CA LEU A 504 15.81 -28.27 -18.61
C LEU A 504 16.00 -28.61 -20.09
N ARG A 505 15.01 -28.23 -20.91
CA ARG A 505 15.04 -28.45 -22.38
C ARG A 505 16.11 -27.62 -23.08
N ILE A 506 16.32 -26.37 -22.66
CA ILE A 506 17.41 -25.54 -23.18
C ILE A 506 18.76 -26.18 -22.79
N ALA A 507 18.95 -26.48 -21.51
CA ALA A 507 20.22 -26.91 -20.95
C ALA A 507 20.73 -28.25 -21.49
N ARG A 508 19.85 -29.25 -21.66
CA ARG A 508 20.21 -30.56 -22.25
C ARG A 508 20.70 -30.45 -23.69
N ASN A 509 20.39 -29.34 -24.38
CA ASN A 509 20.80 -29.07 -25.75
C ASN A 509 22.04 -28.19 -25.87
N LEU A 510 22.58 -27.70 -24.75
CA LEU A 510 23.80 -26.88 -24.76
C LEU A 510 25.06 -27.75 -24.85
N PRO A 511 26.06 -27.35 -25.65
CA PRO A 511 27.36 -28.01 -25.71
C PRO A 511 28.11 -27.79 -24.39
N GLU A 512 29.25 -28.48 -24.22
CA GLU A 512 30.17 -28.22 -23.12
C GLU A 512 30.59 -26.73 -23.09
N GLY A 513 30.54 -26.12 -21.90
CA GLY A 513 30.79 -24.68 -21.72
C GLY A 513 29.62 -23.76 -22.11
N GLY A 514 28.53 -24.27 -22.68
CA GLY A 514 27.30 -23.52 -22.89
C GLY A 514 26.59 -23.21 -21.57
N LYS A 515 26.02 -22.01 -21.45
CA LYS A 515 25.38 -21.54 -20.21
C LYS A 515 23.97 -21.01 -20.46
N LEU A 516 23.07 -21.30 -19.53
CA LEU A 516 21.75 -20.69 -19.40
C LEU A 516 21.68 -19.87 -18.10
N LEU A 517 21.38 -18.58 -18.24
CA LEU A 517 20.88 -17.77 -17.13
C LEU A 517 19.35 -17.74 -17.21
N SER A 518 18.66 -18.20 -16.18
CA SER A 518 17.21 -18.14 -16.09
C SER A 518 16.79 -17.21 -14.96
N VAL A 519 15.82 -16.33 -15.19
CA VAL A 519 15.37 -15.31 -14.23
C VAL A 519 13.95 -15.62 -13.78
N GLU A 520 13.76 -15.79 -12.46
CA GLU A 520 12.49 -16.10 -11.83
C GLU A 520 12.18 -15.14 -10.69
N LYS A 521 10.98 -14.57 -10.66
CA LYS A 521 10.58 -13.61 -9.62
C LYS A 521 10.04 -14.30 -8.36
N ASP A 522 9.53 -15.52 -8.50
CA ASP A 522 8.93 -16.27 -7.41
C ASP A 522 9.96 -17.19 -6.74
N GLU A 523 10.19 -17.00 -5.44
CA GLU A 523 11.19 -17.73 -4.67
C GLU A 523 10.92 -19.25 -4.64
N LEU A 524 9.66 -19.66 -4.57
CA LEU A 524 9.29 -21.08 -4.51
C LEU A 524 9.55 -21.75 -5.86
N PHE A 525 9.19 -21.09 -6.96
CA PHE A 525 9.43 -21.61 -8.31
C PHE A 525 10.93 -21.67 -8.61
N ALA A 526 11.68 -20.62 -8.26
CA ALA A 526 13.13 -20.60 -8.39
C ALA A 526 13.78 -21.77 -7.63
N ALA A 527 13.35 -22.03 -6.39
CA ALA A 527 13.85 -23.13 -5.58
C ALA A 527 13.51 -24.51 -6.17
N ILE A 528 12.28 -24.71 -6.63
CA ILE A 528 11.84 -25.97 -7.26
C ILE A 528 12.60 -26.23 -8.55
N ALA A 529 12.69 -25.24 -9.44
CA ALA A 529 13.43 -25.34 -10.68
C ALA A 529 14.91 -25.64 -10.41
N THR A 530 15.53 -24.99 -9.42
CA THR A 530 16.93 -25.26 -9.03
C THR A 530 17.11 -26.71 -8.63
N LYS A 531 16.20 -27.26 -7.80
CA LYS A 531 16.27 -28.67 -7.40
C LYS A 531 16.05 -29.65 -8.55
N ILE A 532 15.15 -29.34 -9.48
CA ILE A 532 14.93 -30.17 -10.67
C ILE A 532 16.18 -30.17 -11.57
N ILE A 533 16.82 -29.02 -11.76
CA ILE A 533 18.04 -28.87 -12.56
C ILE A 533 19.24 -29.57 -11.91
N GLU A 534 19.43 -29.43 -10.59
CA GLU A 534 20.46 -30.17 -9.83
C GLU A 534 20.23 -31.68 -9.93
N PHE A 535 18.99 -32.13 -9.73
CA PHE A 535 18.63 -33.54 -9.84
C PHE A 535 18.85 -34.09 -11.26
N ALA A 536 18.70 -33.26 -12.29
CA ALA A 536 19.01 -33.60 -13.67
C ALA A 536 20.51 -33.58 -14.00
N GLY A 537 21.38 -33.12 -13.10
CA GLY A 537 22.83 -33.02 -13.32
C GLY A 537 23.23 -31.91 -14.31
N LEU A 538 22.52 -30.78 -14.29
CA LEU A 538 22.73 -29.65 -15.22
C LEU A 538 23.06 -28.33 -14.51
N ASP A 539 23.44 -28.38 -13.23
CA ASP A 539 23.73 -27.21 -12.39
C ASP A 539 25.02 -26.46 -12.78
N ASP A 540 25.89 -27.11 -13.55
CA ASP A 540 27.06 -26.51 -14.20
C ASP A 540 26.66 -25.61 -15.38
N LYS A 541 25.59 -25.97 -16.10
CA LYS A 541 25.08 -25.26 -17.29
C LYS A 541 24.02 -24.23 -16.96
N VAL A 542 23.21 -24.43 -15.92
CA VAL A 542 22.07 -23.56 -15.61
C VAL A 542 22.26 -22.81 -14.31
N LYS A 543 22.05 -21.50 -14.33
CA LYS A 543 21.91 -20.68 -13.13
C LYS A 543 20.55 -20.02 -13.11
N ILE A 544 19.77 -20.31 -12.07
CA ILE A 544 18.49 -19.66 -11.81
C ILE A 544 18.75 -18.50 -10.87
N TRP A 545 18.29 -17.33 -11.28
CA TRP A 545 18.50 -16.07 -10.59
C TRP A 545 17.17 -15.49 -10.15
N MET A 546 17.08 -15.19 -8.86
CA MET A 546 15.86 -14.63 -8.29
C MET A 546 15.78 -13.13 -8.61
N GLY A 547 14.68 -12.71 -9.23
CA GLY A 547 14.39 -11.31 -9.51
C GLY A 547 13.62 -11.10 -10.81
N THR A 548 13.71 -9.89 -11.35
CA THR A 548 13.11 -9.52 -12.64
C THR A 548 14.19 -9.03 -13.57
N VAL A 549 13.95 -9.03 -14.90
CA VAL A 549 14.92 -8.44 -15.85
C VAL A 549 15.27 -7.00 -15.49
N HIS A 550 14.31 -6.23 -14.97
CA HIS A 550 14.56 -4.85 -14.58
C HIS A 550 15.44 -4.71 -13.33
N SER A 551 15.16 -5.48 -12.27
CA SER A 551 15.96 -5.43 -11.04
C SER A 551 17.36 -6.02 -11.23
N GLU A 552 17.48 -7.00 -12.13
CA GLU A 552 18.68 -7.80 -12.29
C GLU A 552 19.49 -7.46 -13.53
N ILE A 553 19.18 -6.38 -14.27
CA ILE A 553 19.84 -6.09 -15.55
C ILE A 553 21.37 -6.01 -15.44
N ALA A 554 21.89 -5.43 -14.35
CA ALA A 554 23.33 -5.37 -14.07
C ALA A 554 23.92 -6.76 -13.78
N ASN A 555 23.17 -7.63 -13.09
CA ASN A 555 23.59 -9.00 -12.81
C ASN A 555 23.50 -9.88 -14.07
N ILE A 556 22.46 -9.71 -14.87
CA ILE A 556 22.25 -10.40 -16.16
C ILE A 556 23.41 -10.08 -17.10
N THR A 557 23.72 -8.80 -17.32
CA THR A 557 24.85 -8.38 -18.17
C THR A 557 26.18 -8.93 -17.66
N THR A 558 26.43 -8.84 -16.35
CA THR A 558 27.65 -9.39 -15.74
C THR A 558 27.78 -10.90 -15.91
N ARG A 559 26.68 -11.65 -15.73
CA ARG A 559 26.66 -13.13 -15.83
C ARG A 559 26.72 -13.64 -17.25
N LEU A 560 26.25 -12.84 -18.20
CA LEU A 560 26.48 -13.06 -19.63
C LEU A 560 27.86 -12.58 -20.07
N GLU A 561 28.74 -12.18 -19.14
CA GLU A 561 30.12 -11.75 -19.38
C GLU A 561 30.19 -10.49 -20.26
N GLN A 562 29.18 -9.62 -20.17
CA GLN A 562 29.00 -8.42 -21.01
C GLN A 562 28.90 -8.74 -22.52
N GLU A 563 28.57 -9.98 -22.86
CA GLU A 563 28.35 -10.43 -24.23
C GLU A 563 26.85 -10.63 -24.51
N PRO A 564 26.40 -10.45 -25.76
CA PRO A 564 25.02 -10.73 -26.13
C PRO A 564 24.60 -12.19 -25.88
N ALA A 565 23.32 -12.40 -25.60
CA ALA A 565 22.72 -13.72 -25.62
C ALA A 565 22.57 -14.22 -27.06
N ASP A 566 22.83 -15.50 -27.29
CA ASP A 566 22.57 -16.18 -28.57
C ASP A 566 21.09 -16.52 -28.73
N PHE A 567 20.45 -16.81 -27.61
CA PHE A 567 19.06 -17.23 -27.51
C PHE A 567 18.40 -16.64 -26.27
N VAL A 568 17.20 -16.10 -26.43
CA VAL A 568 16.36 -15.60 -25.35
C VAL A 568 14.99 -16.27 -25.43
N LEU A 569 14.61 -16.98 -24.36
CA LEU A 569 13.23 -17.41 -24.16
C LEU A 569 12.49 -16.39 -23.28
N VAL A 570 11.34 -15.94 -23.76
CA VAL A 570 10.45 -15.04 -23.02
C VAL A 570 9.16 -15.80 -22.73
N ASP A 571 9.01 -16.25 -21.49
CA ASP A 571 7.82 -16.96 -21.02
C ASP A 571 7.40 -16.53 -19.60
N HIS A 572 7.50 -15.24 -19.33
CA HIS A 572 7.01 -14.62 -18.09
C HIS A 572 5.73 -13.82 -18.36
N SER A 573 5.51 -12.73 -17.62
CA SER A 573 4.44 -11.76 -17.84
C SER A 573 4.42 -11.20 -19.28
N LYS A 574 3.35 -11.48 -20.04
CA LYS A 574 3.21 -11.16 -21.48
C LYS A 574 3.28 -9.64 -21.72
N GLU A 575 2.74 -8.86 -20.79
CA GLU A 575 2.81 -7.41 -20.73
C GLU A 575 4.22 -6.85 -20.56
N ARG A 576 5.16 -7.66 -20.06
CA ARG A 576 6.58 -7.31 -19.85
C ARG A 576 7.48 -7.69 -21.00
N TYR A 577 7.00 -8.43 -22.01
CA TYR A 577 7.83 -8.88 -23.13
C TYR A 577 8.50 -7.70 -23.83
N VAL A 578 7.72 -6.70 -24.25
CA VAL A 578 8.26 -5.54 -24.98
C VAL A 578 9.13 -4.65 -24.10
N PRO A 579 8.72 -4.23 -22.88
CA PRO A 579 9.58 -3.44 -22.01
C PRO A 579 10.91 -4.11 -21.66
N ASP A 580 10.90 -5.40 -21.35
CA ASP A 580 12.10 -6.10 -20.91
C ASP A 580 13.04 -6.41 -22.09
N LEU A 581 12.50 -6.76 -23.26
CA LEU A 581 13.31 -6.91 -24.48
C LEU A 581 13.95 -5.58 -24.90
N LYS A 582 13.26 -4.45 -24.72
CA LYS A 582 13.83 -3.10 -24.94
C LYS A 582 15.01 -2.84 -24.02
N LEU A 583 14.83 -3.09 -22.72
CA LEU A 583 15.89 -2.90 -21.74
C LEU A 583 17.10 -3.79 -22.05
N LEU A 584 16.87 -5.06 -22.42
CA LEU A 584 17.93 -5.97 -22.83
C LEU A 584 18.63 -5.52 -24.11
N GLU A 585 17.91 -4.93 -25.07
CA GLU A 585 18.49 -4.33 -26.28
C GLU A 585 19.32 -3.09 -25.96
N GLU A 586 18.81 -2.19 -25.11
CA GLU A 586 19.51 -0.98 -24.64
C GLU A 586 20.81 -1.33 -23.88
N CYS A 587 20.82 -2.44 -23.14
CA CYS A 587 21.97 -2.95 -22.42
C CYS A 587 22.86 -3.90 -23.25
N GLY A 588 22.59 -4.08 -24.55
CA GLY A 588 23.41 -4.91 -25.44
C GLY A 588 23.29 -6.42 -25.24
N VAL A 589 22.38 -6.88 -24.37
CA VAL A 589 22.12 -8.31 -24.12
C VAL A 589 21.35 -8.94 -25.29
N VAL A 590 20.41 -8.20 -25.88
CA VAL A 590 19.68 -8.61 -27.08
C VAL A 590 20.19 -7.81 -28.27
N THR A 591 20.59 -8.50 -29.33
CA THR A 591 21.07 -7.88 -30.57
C THR A 591 20.33 -8.46 -31.79
N LYS A 592 20.67 -7.99 -32.98
CA LYS A 592 20.16 -8.54 -34.25
C LYS A 592 20.48 -10.03 -34.46
N ASP A 593 21.55 -10.52 -33.82
CA ASP A 593 22.04 -11.89 -33.98
C ASP A 593 21.46 -12.84 -32.91
N THR A 594 20.77 -12.28 -31.90
CA THR A 594 20.05 -13.01 -30.85
C THR A 594 18.75 -13.60 -31.40
N ALA A 595 18.53 -14.91 -31.20
CA ALA A 595 17.20 -15.49 -31.42
C ALA A 595 16.30 -15.22 -30.22
N VAL A 596 15.11 -14.68 -30.45
CA VAL A 596 14.11 -14.47 -29.40
C VAL A 596 12.90 -15.34 -29.68
N VAL A 597 12.55 -16.19 -28.71
CA VAL A 597 11.34 -17.02 -28.74
C VAL A 597 10.43 -16.55 -27.63
N GLY A 598 9.18 -16.23 -27.96
CA GLY A 598 8.17 -15.82 -26.99
C GLY A 598 6.96 -16.74 -27.04
N ASP A 599 6.41 -17.09 -25.88
CA ASP A 599 5.08 -17.69 -25.85
C ASP A 599 4.00 -16.62 -25.97
N VAL A 600 3.23 -16.68 -27.05
CA VAL A 600 2.19 -15.69 -27.41
C VAL A 600 0.77 -16.21 -27.15
N GLU A 601 0.61 -17.47 -26.73
CA GLU A 601 -0.69 -18.04 -26.40
C GLU A 601 -1.11 -17.65 -24.98
N VAL A 602 -2.28 -17.03 -24.84
CA VAL A 602 -2.78 -16.53 -23.55
C VAL A 602 -3.25 -17.68 -22.63
N TYR A 603 -3.72 -18.81 -23.20
CA TYR A 603 -4.13 -20.02 -22.48
C TYR A 603 -3.83 -21.31 -23.28
N PRO A 604 -3.64 -22.48 -22.62
CA PRO A 604 -3.63 -23.78 -23.31
C PRO A 604 -4.98 -24.02 -23.99
N GLY A 605 -4.99 -24.18 -25.32
CA GLY A 605 -6.24 -24.42 -26.07
C GLY A 605 -6.68 -23.34 -27.06
N ASP A 606 -6.02 -22.18 -27.09
CA ASP A 606 -6.46 -21.06 -27.94
C ASP A 606 -6.00 -21.24 -29.40
N GLU A 607 -6.95 -21.50 -30.32
CA GLU A 607 -6.70 -21.69 -31.76
C GLU A 607 -6.87 -20.41 -32.59
N ARG A 608 -7.05 -19.25 -31.95
CA ARG A 608 -7.17 -17.99 -32.69
C ARG A 608 -5.81 -17.63 -33.31
N PRO A 609 -5.77 -17.26 -34.61
CA PRO A 609 -4.50 -16.99 -35.28
C PRO A 609 -3.82 -15.74 -34.70
N PRO A 610 -2.48 -15.65 -34.77
CA PRO A 610 -1.67 -14.62 -34.11
C PRO A 610 -1.94 -13.18 -34.57
#